data_AF-A0A3D4EHS2-F1
#
_entry.id   AF-A0A3D4EHS2-F1
#
_cell.length_a   1.000
_cell.length_b   1.000
_cell.length_c   1.000
_cell.angle_alpha   90.00
_cell.angle_beta   90.00
_cell.angle_gamma   90.00
#
_symmetry.space_group_name_H-M   'P 1'
#
loop_
_entity.id
_entity.type
_entity.pdbx_description
1 polymer ?
#
loop_
_entity_poly.entity_id
_entity_poly.type
_entity_poly.pdbx_seq_one_letter_code
_entity_poly.pdbx_strand_id
1 'polypeptide(L)' 'PIDGKGPIKAEQFRPVESPAPSVLDRKPVSVPMQTGLKAIDALVPIGRGQRE' A
#
# COMPACT_ATOMS: atom_id res chain seq x y z
N PRO A 1 -10.95 -16.27 11.20
CA PRO A 1 -10.68 -16.09 9.75
C PRO A 1 -11.72 -16.84 8.94
N ILE A 2 -12.24 -16.23 7.88
CA ILE A 2 -13.33 -16.82 7.08
C ILE A 2 -12.84 -17.93 6.15
N ASP A 3 -11.53 -18.02 5.93
CA ASP A 3 -10.87 -19.01 5.06
C ASP A 3 -10.59 -20.34 5.77
N GLY A 4 -10.92 -20.48 7.06
CA GLY A 4 -10.81 -21.72 7.82
C GLY A 4 -9.38 -22.14 8.19
N LYS A 5 -8.35 -21.32 7.93
CA LYS A 5 -6.93 -21.68 8.13
C LYS A 5 -6.42 -21.51 9.58
N GLY A 6 -7.33 -21.54 10.57
CA GLY A 6 -6.99 -21.28 11.97
C GLY A 6 -6.88 -19.78 12.32
N PRO A 7 -6.42 -19.44 13.54
CA PRO A 7 -6.33 -18.05 14.00
C PRO A 7 -5.14 -17.29 13.40
N ILE A 8 -5.30 -15.97 13.19
CA ILE A 8 -4.21 -15.08 12.75
C ILE A 8 -3.36 -14.72 13.98
N LYS A 9 -2.05 -14.99 13.90
CA LYS A 9 -1.08 -14.49 14.89
C LYS A 9 -0.72 -13.05 14.53
N ALA A 10 -1.24 -12.09 15.28
CA ALA A 10 -0.92 -10.68 15.14
C ALA A 10 0.00 -10.23 16.28
N GLU A 11 1.00 -9.41 15.97
CA GLU A 11 1.90 -8.84 16.98
C GLU A 11 1.25 -7.67 17.73
N GLN A 12 0.40 -6.89 17.04
CA GLN A 12 -0.18 -5.66 17.55
C GLN A 12 -1.56 -5.39 16.94
N PHE A 13 -2.31 -4.50 17.57
CA PHE A 13 -3.57 -3.97 17.06
C PHE A 13 -3.44 -2.48 16.81
N ARG A 14 -4.16 -1.97 15.81
CA ARG A 14 -4.26 -0.55 15.50
C ARG A 14 -5.75 -0.14 15.47
N PRO A 15 -6.11 1.06 15.96
CA PRO A 15 -7.47 1.58 15.81
C PRO A 15 -7.91 1.64 14.35
N VAL A 16 -9.20 1.37 14.11
CA VAL A 16 -9.80 1.47 12.76
C VAL A 16 -9.76 2.90 12.26
N GLU A 17 -10.09 3.86 13.13
CA GLU A 17 -9.97 5.28 12.85
C GLU A 17 -8.62 5.80 13.33
N SER A 18 -7.83 6.33 12.40
CA SER A 18 -6.60 7.06 12.71
C SER A 18 -6.33 8.11 11.64
N PRO A 19 -5.78 9.29 12.00
CA PRO A 19 -5.51 10.33 11.04
C PRO A 19 -4.49 9.89 9.98
N ALA A 20 -4.63 10.39 8.76
CA ALA A 20 -3.62 10.21 7.73
C ALA A 20 -2.35 11.02 8.04
N PRO A 21 -1.19 10.64 7.49
CA PRO A 21 0.05 11.41 7.63
C PRO A 21 -0.12 12.86 7.13
N SER A 22 0.45 13.79 7.89
CA SER A 22 0.44 15.22 7.56
C SER A 22 1.29 15.51 6.32
N VAL A 23 1.30 16.75 5.84
CA VAL A 23 2.13 17.14 4.68
C VAL A 23 3.62 16.98 4.99
N LEU A 24 4.05 17.30 6.22
CA LEU A 24 5.45 17.22 6.64
C LEU A 24 5.96 15.77 6.76
N ASP A 25 5.05 14.84 7.02
CA ASP A 25 5.39 13.40 7.17
C ASP A 25 5.54 12.70 5.80
N ARG A 26 5.11 13.34 4.71
CA ARG A 26 5.12 12.76 3.37
C ARG A 26 6.47 12.96 2.70
N LYS A 27 6.81 12.02 1.81
CA LYS A 27 7.95 12.11 0.91
C LYS A 27 7.47 11.98 -0.54
N PRO A 28 8.17 12.59 -1.50
CA PRO A 28 7.90 12.37 -2.91
C PRO A 28 7.93 10.87 -3.26
N VAL A 29 7.01 10.44 -4.12
CA VAL A 29 6.99 9.08 -4.64
C VAL A 29 8.13 8.93 -5.64
N SER A 30 9.12 8.11 -5.32
CA SER A 30 10.34 7.91 -6.15
C SER A 30 10.67 6.45 -6.45
N VAL A 31 9.97 5.51 -5.81
CA VAL A 31 10.21 4.08 -5.98
C VAL A 31 9.10 3.47 -6.84
N PRO A 32 9.42 2.79 -7.95
CA PRO A 32 8.40 2.17 -8.80
C PRO A 32 7.71 0.98 -8.10
N MET A 33 6.43 0.79 -8.42
CA MET A 33 5.64 -0.40 -8.12
C MET A 33 5.33 -1.12 -9.44
N GLN A 34 6.01 -2.25 -9.66
CA GLN A 34 5.86 -3.01 -10.89
C GLN A 34 4.57 -3.83 -10.87
N THR A 35 3.76 -3.68 -11.91
CA THR A 35 2.51 -4.45 -12.07
C THR A 35 2.72 -5.74 -12.87
N GLY A 36 3.76 -5.78 -13.71
CA GLY A 36 4.01 -6.87 -14.66
C GLY A 36 3.17 -6.74 -15.94
N LEU A 37 2.40 -5.67 -16.08
CA LEU A 37 1.56 -5.40 -17.24
C LEU A 37 2.26 -4.37 -18.12
N LYS A 38 2.74 -4.81 -19.30
CA LYS A 38 3.47 -3.96 -20.26
C LYS A 38 2.76 -2.64 -20.54
N ALA A 39 1.45 -2.67 -20.73
CA ALA A 39 0.67 -1.48 -21.02
C ALA A 39 0.71 -0.46 -19.87
N ILE A 40 0.67 -0.92 -18.62
CA ILE A 40 0.68 -0.06 -17.44
C ILE A 40 2.11 0.39 -17.15
N ASP A 41 3.04 -0.54 -17.01
CA ASP A 41 4.42 -0.22 -16.61
C ASP A 41 5.16 0.68 -17.64
N ALA A 42 4.76 0.64 -18.92
CA ALA A 42 5.36 1.47 -19.96
C ALA A 42 4.64 2.80 -20.21
N LEU A 43 3.31 2.84 -20.16
CA LEU A 43 2.54 4.04 -20.53
C LEU A 43 2.13 4.86 -19.31
N VAL A 44 1.84 4.21 -18.18
CA VAL A 44 1.33 4.82 -16.94
C VAL A 44 2.03 4.17 -15.74
N PRO A 45 3.33 4.44 -15.52
CA PRO A 45 4.07 3.83 -14.43
C PRO A 45 3.51 4.25 -13.08
N ILE A 46 3.36 3.29 -12.15
CA ILE A 46 2.81 3.50 -10.81
C ILE A 46 3.95 3.50 -9.79
N GLY A 47 3.99 4.49 -8.90
CA GLY A 47 4.95 4.56 -7.81
C GLY A 47 4.41 4.09 -6.44
N ARG A 48 5.31 3.66 -5.55
CA ARG A 48 4.96 3.27 -4.17
C ARG A 48 4.45 4.47 -3.38
N GLY A 49 3.17 4.45 -3.03
CA GLY A 49 2.49 5.56 -2.34
C GLY A 49 1.65 6.46 -3.27
N GLN A 50 1.66 6.19 -4.58
CA GLN A 50 0.71 6.77 -5.54
C GLN A 50 -0.67 6.11 -5.39
N ARG A 51 -1.73 6.78 -5.82
CA ARG A 51 -3.11 6.27 -5.88
C ARG A 51 -3.57 6.31 -7.33
N GLU A 52 -3.54 5.16 -7.99
CA GLU A 52 -4.07 4.87 -9.34
C GLU A 52 -5.00 3.66 -9.26
#